data_AF-A0AAN6UZ41-F1
#
_entry.id   AF-A0AAN6UZ41-F1
#
_cell.length_a   1.000
_cell.length_b   1.000
_cell.length_c   1.000
_cell.angle_alpha   90.00
_cell.angle_beta   90.00
_cell.angle_gamma   90.00
#
_symmetry.space_group_name_H-M   'P 1'
#
loop_
_entity.id
_entity.type
_entity.pdbx_description
1 polymer ?
#
loop_
_entity_poly.entity_id
_entity_poly.type
_entity_poly.pdbx_seq_one_letter_code
_entity_poly.pdbx_strand_id
1 'polypeptide(L)'
;MHIRLAHPADLEAMTAVLIGASPMDPVYPYRFPDRHLYPDEFAALCRRKCAEYLESSTVVVCEMAVDREDTERSRRDGYSTRVVAFSAWDLPADVQLPNKGRRASTVEPPSPTSPTHPNPPTAIGHLTRQTAFRAALTHHKALIFDAHPHYARSVFLKILLTHPSYQRRGAGTALTRWGIETARQLGGLYTAVFASPMGMRLYRGLGFREVGRFRVQLEGEGEFLEIPALVRGPGGKLSERAVVKRVVEVGQVDKTGEGLKREVPKREGSKRVVGEYGRRVGECGESRRWVEGAVYA
;
A
#
# COMPACT_ATOMS: atom_id res chain seq x y z
N MET A 1 12.11 -3.38 22.63
CA MET A 1 11.72 -3.12 21.23
C MET A 1 12.84 -2.37 20.57
N HIS A 2 13.32 -2.82 19.43
CA HIS A 2 14.43 -2.21 18.70
C HIS A 2 14.01 -1.97 17.24
N ILE A 3 14.29 -0.78 16.71
CA ILE A 3 13.94 -0.38 15.33
C ILE A 3 15.23 -0.16 14.56
N ARG A 4 15.36 -0.79 13.40
CA ARG A 4 16.54 -0.66 12.55
C ARG A 4 16.18 -0.80 11.08
N LEU A 5 17.09 -0.37 10.20
CA LEU A 5 17.01 -0.72 8.78
C LEU A 5 17.08 -2.23 8.60
N ALA A 6 16.36 -2.74 7.61
CA ALA A 6 16.39 -4.15 7.26
C ALA A 6 17.71 -4.53 6.58
N HIS A 7 18.16 -5.76 6.84
CA HIS A 7 19.26 -6.42 6.16
C HIS A 7 18.69 -7.52 5.25
N PRO A 8 19.36 -7.92 4.15
CA PRO A 8 18.92 -9.06 3.33
C PRO A 8 18.64 -10.35 4.12
N ALA A 9 19.34 -10.56 5.24
CA ALA A 9 19.13 -11.69 6.14
C ALA A 9 17.75 -11.68 6.85
N ASP A 10 17.05 -10.53 6.87
CA ASP A 10 15.72 -10.42 7.47
C ASP A 10 14.61 -10.98 6.56
N LEU A 11 14.93 -11.38 5.33
CA LEU A 11 13.95 -11.79 4.31
C LEU A 11 12.98 -12.86 4.83
N GLU A 12 13.48 -13.92 5.47
CA GLU A 12 12.63 -15.00 5.96
C GLU A 12 11.75 -14.55 7.13
N ALA A 13 12.26 -13.71 8.03
CA ALA A 13 11.48 -13.18 9.14
C ALA A 13 10.40 -12.18 8.66
N MET A 14 10.73 -11.32 7.69
CA MET A 14 9.76 -10.45 7.02
C MET A 14 8.67 -11.25 6.31
N THR A 15 9.06 -12.34 5.64
CA THR A 15 8.14 -13.24 4.95
C THR A 15 7.16 -13.87 5.94
N ALA A 16 7.64 -14.37 7.08
CA ALA A 16 6.79 -14.91 8.14
C ALA A 16 5.82 -13.86 8.70
N VAL A 17 6.28 -12.61 8.91
CA VAL A 17 5.41 -11.49 9.31
C VAL A 17 4.31 -11.24 8.27
N LEU A 18 4.67 -11.23 6.98
CA LEU A 18 3.75 -10.98 5.89
C LEU A 18 2.69 -12.08 5.77
N ILE A 19 3.10 -13.34 5.77
CA ILE A 19 2.19 -14.49 5.73
C ILE A 19 1.22 -14.42 6.91
N GLY A 20 1.73 -14.25 8.14
CA GLY A 20 0.90 -14.23 9.34
C GLY A 20 -0.05 -13.04 9.42
N ALA A 21 0.38 -11.85 8.96
CA ALA A 21 -0.47 -10.66 8.99
C ALA A 21 -1.49 -10.61 7.83
N SER A 22 -1.22 -11.29 6.71
CA SER A 22 -2.04 -11.21 5.49
C SER A 22 -3.53 -11.53 5.70
N PRO A 23 -3.96 -12.54 6.49
CA PRO A 23 -5.39 -12.85 6.61
C PRO A 23 -6.19 -11.77 7.31
N MET A 24 -5.52 -10.91 8.08
CA MET A 24 -6.16 -9.86 8.86
C MET A 24 -6.50 -8.64 8.00
N ASP A 25 -5.67 -8.31 7.01
CA ASP A 25 -5.87 -7.15 6.16
C ASP A 25 -6.72 -7.53 4.92
N PRO A 26 -7.92 -6.93 4.74
CA PRO A 26 -8.86 -7.31 3.69
C PRO A 26 -8.30 -7.20 2.26
N VAL A 27 -7.21 -6.44 2.07
CA VAL A 27 -6.49 -6.34 0.80
C VAL A 27 -5.95 -7.70 0.32
N TYR A 28 -5.59 -8.62 1.23
CA TYR A 28 -5.07 -9.92 0.84
C TYR A 28 -6.16 -10.94 0.51
N PRO A 29 -7.20 -11.17 1.34
CA PRO A 29 -8.32 -12.03 0.96
C PRO A 29 -8.98 -11.61 -0.36
N TYR A 30 -9.13 -10.31 -0.61
CA TYR A 30 -9.70 -9.81 -1.87
C TYR A 30 -8.85 -10.21 -3.10
N ARG A 31 -7.53 -10.08 -3.01
CA ARG A 31 -6.59 -10.37 -4.12
C ARG A 31 -6.21 -11.85 -4.23
N PHE A 32 -6.22 -12.56 -3.11
CA PHE A 32 -5.78 -13.94 -2.96
C PHE A 32 -6.83 -14.74 -2.16
N PRO A 33 -8.04 -14.94 -2.73
CA PRO A 33 -9.11 -15.68 -2.04
C PRO A 33 -8.67 -17.12 -1.69
N ASP A 34 -8.01 -17.79 -2.64
CA ASP A 34 -7.62 -19.21 -2.54
C ASP A 34 -6.27 -19.45 -1.85
N ARG A 35 -5.67 -18.42 -1.24
CA ARG A 35 -4.33 -18.50 -0.60
C ARG A 35 -4.20 -19.63 0.45
N HIS A 36 -5.32 -20.02 1.04
CA HIS A 36 -5.38 -21.05 2.08
C HIS A 36 -5.36 -22.48 1.50
N LEU A 37 -5.74 -22.64 0.23
CA LEU A 37 -5.67 -23.90 -0.51
C LEU A 37 -4.25 -24.18 -1.03
N TYR A 38 -3.45 -23.13 -1.18
CA TYR A 38 -2.11 -23.15 -1.77
C TYR A 38 -1.10 -22.39 -0.89
N PRO A 39 -0.86 -22.88 0.35
CA PRO A 39 -0.07 -22.15 1.34
C PRO A 39 1.40 -21.96 0.93
N ASP A 40 2.00 -22.95 0.26
CA ASP A 40 3.41 -22.90 -0.15
C ASP A 40 3.62 -21.91 -1.29
N GLU A 41 2.73 -21.91 -2.28
CA GLU A 41 2.77 -20.97 -3.40
C GLU A 41 2.49 -19.54 -2.92
N PHE A 42 1.56 -19.37 -1.98
CA PHE A 42 1.32 -18.08 -1.34
C PHE A 42 2.53 -17.61 -0.50
N ALA A 43 3.21 -18.53 0.19
CA ALA A 43 4.44 -18.23 0.92
C ALA A 43 5.56 -17.80 -0.03
N ALA A 44 5.75 -18.49 -1.15
CA ALA A 44 6.71 -18.12 -2.18
C ALA A 44 6.39 -16.74 -2.80
N LEU A 45 5.11 -16.41 -3.00
CA LEU A 45 4.68 -15.09 -3.44
C LEU A 45 5.00 -14.01 -2.40
N CYS A 46 4.71 -14.26 -1.12
CA CYS A 46 5.03 -13.36 -0.03
C CYS A 46 6.54 -13.11 0.06
N ARG A 47 7.35 -14.17 -0.06
CA ARG A 47 8.81 -14.09 -0.04
C ARG A 47 9.34 -13.23 -1.18
N ARG A 48 8.88 -13.46 -2.41
CA ARG A 48 9.24 -12.62 -3.58
C ARG A 48 8.87 -11.16 -3.34
N LYS A 49 7.70 -10.89 -2.75
CA LYS A 49 7.28 -9.52 -2.44
C LYS A 49 8.16 -8.86 -1.38
N CYS A 50 8.57 -9.59 -0.34
CA CYS A 50 9.52 -9.10 0.67
C CYS A 50 10.90 -8.82 0.07
N ALA A 51 11.40 -9.67 -0.83
CA ALA A 51 12.63 -9.42 -1.57
C ALA A 51 12.53 -8.14 -2.42
N GLU A 52 11.43 -7.96 -3.16
CA GLU A 52 11.18 -6.73 -3.94
C GLU A 52 11.21 -5.48 -3.05
N TYR A 53 10.67 -5.53 -1.82
CA TYR A 53 10.76 -4.40 -0.90
C TYR A 53 12.20 -4.10 -0.46
N LEU A 54 13.00 -5.13 -0.16
CA LEU A 54 14.41 -4.96 0.21
C LEU A 54 15.25 -4.37 -0.94
N GLU A 55 14.85 -4.64 -2.19
CA GLU A 55 15.53 -4.14 -3.39
C GLU A 55 15.11 -2.71 -3.78
N SER A 56 13.84 -2.36 -3.58
CA SER A 56 13.23 -1.16 -4.19
C SER A 56 12.79 -0.08 -3.20
N SER A 57 12.81 -0.35 -1.90
CA SER A 57 12.28 0.54 -0.88
C SER A 57 13.21 0.65 0.33
N THR A 58 13.05 1.70 1.11
CA THR A 58 13.68 1.78 2.42
C THR A 58 12.87 0.95 3.41
N VAL A 59 13.41 -0.22 3.79
CA VAL A 59 12.74 -1.14 4.71
C VAL A 59 13.27 -0.96 6.13
N VAL A 60 12.34 -0.90 7.07
CA VAL A 60 12.61 -0.78 8.50
C VAL A 60 11.93 -1.93 9.22
N VAL A 61 12.67 -2.61 10.10
CA VAL A 61 12.17 -3.74 10.90
C VAL A 61 12.08 -3.37 12.37
N CYS A 62 11.17 -4.03 13.06
CA CYS A 62 11.01 -3.96 14.50
C CYS A 62 11.32 -5.32 15.11
N GLU A 63 12.31 -5.34 16.00
CA GLU A 63 12.71 -6.51 16.77
C GLU A 63 12.15 -6.45 18.18
N MET A 64 11.68 -7.60 18.66
CA MET A 64 11.25 -7.79 20.03
C MET A 64 11.84 -9.09 20.58
N ALA A 65 12.00 -9.15 21.91
CA ALA A 65 12.43 -10.36 22.59
C ALA A 65 11.39 -11.48 22.36
N VAL A 66 11.88 -12.70 22.23
CA VAL A 66 11.06 -13.92 22.20
C VAL A 66 11.01 -14.49 23.60
N ASP A 67 9.81 -14.87 24.07
CA ASP A 67 9.66 -15.54 25.36
C ASP A 67 10.29 -16.95 25.29
N ARG A 68 10.88 -17.39 26.40
CA ARG A 68 11.79 -18.56 26.49
C ARG A 68 11.19 -19.91 26.08
N GLU A 69 9.87 -20.06 26.00
CA GLU A 69 9.21 -21.35 25.74
C GLU A 69 9.49 -21.94 24.35
N ASP A 70 9.95 -21.13 23.38
CA ASP A 70 10.25 -21.59 22.01
C ASP A 70 11.73 -21.97 21.75
N THR A 71 12.60 -22.04 22.78
CA THR A 71 14.06 -22.19 22.57
C THR A 71 14.74 -23.24 23.45
N GLU A 72 14.53 -24.53 23.15
CA GLU A 72 15.45 -25.58 23.60
C GLU A 72 16.81 -25.57 22.86
N ARG A 73 17.00 -24.69 21.85
CA ARG A 73 18.21 -24.69 21.00
C ARG A 73 19.07 -23.42 21.05
N SER A 74 18.91 -22.54 22.04
CA SER A 74 19.82 -21.39 22.21
C SER A 74 20.28 -21.26 23.67
N ARG A 75 21.26 -22.09 24.04
CA ARG A 75 22.03 -21.95 25.27
C ARG A 75 23.44 -21.43 24.95
N ARG A 76 23.53 -20.12 24.77
CA ARG A 76 24.63 -19.26 25.22
C ARG A 76 24.23 -17.82 24.86
N ASP A 77 24.17 -16.97 25.87
CA ASP A 77 23.89 -15.53 25.80
C ASP A 77 22.39 -15.12 25.73
N GLY A 78 22.02 -14.19 26.61
CA GLY A 78 20.63 -13.84 26.95
C GLY A 78 19.81 -13.22 25.82
N TYR A 79 18.50 -13.46 25.88
CA TYR A 79 17.42 -12.93 25.05
C TYR A 79 17.62 -13.06 23.53
N SER A 80 16.98 -14.05 22.91
CA SER A 80 16.81 -14.07 21.46
C SER A 80 15.80 -12.99 21.05
N THR A 81 16.17 -12.13 20.11
CA THR A 81 15.24 -11.18 19.47
C THR A 81 14.85 -11.69 18.10
N ARG A 82 13.62 -11.41 17.67
CA ARG A 82 13.16 -11.68 16.30
C ARG A 82 12.52 -10.45 15.69
N VAL A 83 12.56 -10.35 14.36
CA VAL A 83 11.73 -9.39 13.63
C VAL A 83 10.27 -9.81 13.77
N VAL A 84 9.45 -8.90 14.30
CA VAL A 84 8.01 -9.12 14.55
C VAL A 84 7.11 -8.21 13.73
N ALA A 85 7.69 -7.16 13.13
CA ALA A 85 7.01 -6.21 12.27
C ALA A 85 8.01 -5.58 11.30
N PHE A 86 7.51 -5.12 10.15
CA PHE A 86 8.31 -4.31 9.23
C PHE A 86 7.44 -3.29 8.50
N SER A 87 8.11 -2.29 7.93
CA SER A 87 7.51 -1.30 7.05
C SER A 87 8.42 -1.01 5.87
N ALA A 88 7.87 -0.79 4.68
CA ALA A 88 8.62 -0.35 3.51
C ALA A 88 8.15 1.05 3.07
N TRP A 89 9.13 1.91 2.79
CA TRP A 89 8.93 3.32 2.50
C TRP A 89 9.54 3.68 1.14
N ASP A 90 8.82 4.48 0.36
CA ASP A 90 9.40 5.21 -0.76
C ASP A 90 9.72 6.64 -0.26
N LEU A 91 10.98 7.02 -0.33
CA LEU A 91 11.45 8.38 -0.04
C LEU A 91 11.42 9.21 -1.34
N PRO A 92 11.49 10.55 -1.25
CA PRO A 92 11.65 11.39 -2.44
C PRO A 92 12.83 10.94 -3.31
N ALA A 93 12.65 10.98 -4.63
CA ALA A 93 13.60 10.39 -5.59
C ALA A 93 15.03 10.92 -5.47
N ASP A 94 15.21 12.15 -4.99
CA ASP A 94 16.50 12.79 -4.79
C ASP A 94 17.25 12.32 -3.53
N VAL A 95 16.57 11.70 -2.58
CA VAL A 95 17.16 11.16 -1.34
C VAL A 95 17.00 9.66 -1.21
N GLN A 96 16.17 9.04 -2.05
CA GLN A 96 16.05 7.59 -2.13
C GLN A 96 17.43 7.02 -2.46
N LEU A 97 17.94 6.16 -1.57
CA LEU A 97 19.23 5.51 -1.80
C LEU A 97 19.21 4.80 -3.16
N PRO A 98 20.29 4.88 -3.95
CA PRO A 98 20.37 4.15 -5.21
C PRO A 98 20.08 2.68 -4.95
N ASN A 99 19.00 2.17 -5.55
CA ASN A 99 18.68 0.75 -5.51
C ASN A 99 19.92 0.01 -6.03
N LYS A 100 20.52 -0.87 -5.22
CA LYS A 100 21.70 -1.64 -5.61
C LYS A 100 21.33 -2.48 -6.84
N GLY A 101 21.71 -1.99 -8.02
CA GLY A 101 21.65 -2.68 -9.29
C GLY A 101 20.24 -3.13 -9.70
N ARG A 102 19.67 -2.43 -10.68
CA ARG A 102 18.60 -2.95 -11.54
C ARG A 102 19.09 -4.10 -12.43
N ARG A 103 19.82 -5.07 -11.88
CA ARG A 103 19.84 -6.41 -12.46
C ARG A 103 18.51 -6.99 -12.05
N ALA A 104 17.72 -7.46 -13.02
CA ALA A 104 16.62 -8.37 -12.72
C ALA A 104 17.16 -9.36 -11.71
N SER A 105 16.69 -9.27 -10.47
CA SER A 105 17.16 -10.13 -9.41
C SER A 105 16.80 -11.52 -9.88
N THR A 106 17.79 -12.26 -10.36
CA THR A 106 17.76 -13.70 -10.41
C THR A 106 17.79 -14.15 -8.96
N VAL A 107 16.75 -13.80 -8.20
CA VAL A 107 16.34 -14.64 -7.09
C VAL A 107 16.05 -15.94 -7.80
N GLU A 108 16.98 -16.89 -7.70
CA GLU A 108 16.73 -18.24 -8.18
C GLU A 108 15.33 -18.61 -7.67
N PRO A 109 14.43 -19.10 -8.55
CA PRO A 109 13.20 -19.69 -8.07
C PRO A 109 13.60 -20.67 -6.97
N PRO A 110 12.88 -20.69 -5.83
CA PRO A 110 13.21 -21.63 -4.77
C PRO A 110 13.43 -22.99 -5.42
N SER A 111 14.53 -23.68 -5.08
CA SER A 111 14.70 -25.08 -5.44
C SER A 111 13.35 -25.74 -5.18
N PRO A 112 12.72 -26.40 -6.17
CA PRO A 112 11.33 -26.79 -6.07
C PRO A 112 11.17 -27.64 -4.82
N THR A 113 10.67 -27.01 -3.75
CA THR A 113 10.05 -27.73 -2.65
C THR A 113 8.98 -28.53 -3.34
N SER A 114 9.09 -29.86 -3.26
CA SER A 114 8.19 -30.76 -3.98
C SER A 114 6.77 -30.23 -3.82
N PRO A 115 6.06 -29.92 -4.92
CA PRO A 115 4.75 -29.31 -4.83
C PRO A 115 3.88 -30.22 -3.96
N THR A 116 3.47 -29.70 -2.82
CA THR A 116 2.65 -30.45 -1.86
C THR A 116 1.26 -30.71 -2.45
N HIS A 117 0.85 -29.87 -3.40
CA HIS A 117 -0.37 -30.04 -4.18
C HIS A 117 -0.07 -30.79 -5.50
N PRO A 118 -0.84 -31.85 -5.86
CA PRO A 118 -0.57 -32.69 -7.03
C PRO A 118 -0.64 -31.94 -8.38
N ASN A 119 -1.30 -30.77 -8.41
CA ASN A 119 -1.32 -29.84 -9.55
C ASN A 119 -1.43 -28.40 -9.00
N PRO A 120 -0.33 -27.67 -8.78
CA PRO A 120 -0.41 -26.29 -8.35
C PRO A 120 -0.87 -25.39 -9.50
N PRO A 121 -1.69 -24.36 -9.25
CA PRO A 121 -2.13 -23.44 -10.30
C PRO A 121 -0.95 -22.59 -10.80
N THR A 122 -0.97 -22.21 -12.07
CA THR A 122 0.07 -21.34 -12.68
C THR A 122 0.10 -19.94 -12.07
N ALA A 123 -0.99 -19.49 -11.45
CA ALA A 123 -1.08 -18.24 -10.72
C ALA A 123 -1.94 -18.41 -9.45
N ILE A 124 -1.49 -17.80 -8.34
CA ILE A 124 -2.25 -17.76 -7.08
C ILE A 124 -3.04 -16.46 -6.97
N GLY A 125 -4.31 -16.61 -6.59
CA GLY A 125 -5.24 -15.52 -6.36
C GLY A 125 -5.94 -15.03 -7.61
N HIS A 126 -6.72 -13.97 -7.46
CA HIS A 126 -7.56 -13.44 -8.51
C HIS A 126 -6.79 -12.40 -9.33
N LEU A 127 -6.20 -12.82 -10.46
CA LEU A 127 -5.29 -11.99 -11.25
C LEU A 127 -5.90 -10.64 -11.66
N THR A 128 -7.16 -10.63 -12.12
CA THR A 128 -7.86 -9.37 -12.49
C THR A 128 -7.99 -8.41 -11.30
N ARG A 129 -8.31 -8.91 -10.10
CA ARG A 129 -8.35 -8.08 -8.87
C ARG A 129 -6.97 -7.57 -8.49
N GLN A 130 -5.92 -8.38 -8.68
CA GLN A 130 -4.53 -7.95 -8.45
C GLN A 130 -4.12 -6.84 -9.41
N THR A 131 -4.41 -6.98 -10.70
CA THR A 131 -4.15 -5.96 -11.73
C THR A 131 -4.93 -4.68 -11.44
N ALA A 132 -6.24 -4.80 -11.19
CA ALA A 132 -7.09 -3.66 -10.88
C ALA A 132 -6.63 -2.91 -9.62
N PHE A 133 -6.25 -3.65 -8.57
CA PHE A 133 -5.70 -3.07 -7.35
C PHE A 133 -4.40 -2.30 -7.62
N ARG A 134 -3.45 -2.90 -8.37
CA ARG A 134 -2.18 -2.22 -8.72
C ARG A 134 -2.43 -0.96 -9.55
N ALA A 135 -3.25 -1.05 -10.58
CA ALA A 135 -3.60 0.08 -11.44
C ALA A 135 -4.26 1.22 -10.64
N ALA A 136 -5.20 0.88 -9.75
CA ALA A 136 -5.86 1.85 -8.90
C ALA A 136 -4.89 2.52 -7.93
N LEU A 137 -3.99 1.78 -7.27
CA LEU A 137 -2.97 2.37 -6.40
C LEU A 137 -2.06 3.33 -7.18
N THR A 138 -1.56 2.93 -8.34
CA THR A 138 -0.68 3.78 -9.18
C THR A 138 -1.41 5.05 -9.61
N HIS A 139 -2.62 4.92 -10.15
CA HIS A 139 -3.41 6.05 -10.61
C HIS A 139 -3.71 7.05 -9.49
N HIS A 140 -4.22 6.57 -8.35
CA HIS A 140 -4.60 7.44 -7.25
C HIS A 140 -3.40 8.00 -6.51
N LYS A 141 -2.24 7.31 -6.51
CA LYS A 141 -1.00 7.88 -5.96
C LYS A 141 -0.60 9.10 -6.78
N ALA A 142 -0.61 8.96 -8.11
CA ALA A 142 -0.31 10.05 -9.03
C ALA A 142 -1.28 11.23 -8.84
N LEU A 143 -2.59 10.94 -8.73
CA LEU A 143 -3.63 11.96 -8.62
C LEU A 143 -3.65 12.67 -7.26
N ILE A 144 -3.61 11.93 -6.16
CA ILE A 144 -3.85 12.46 -4.82
C ILE A 144 -2.56 13.00 -4.19
N PHE A 145 -1.43 12.30 -4.40
CA PHE A 145 -0.16 12.66 -3.76
C PHE A 145 0.77 13.36 -4.75
N ASP A 146 1.08 12.73 -5.88
CA ASP A 146 2.19 13.20 -6.73
C ASP A 146 1.86 14.48 -7.50
N ALA A 147 0.59 14.68 -7.86
CA ALA A 147 0.12 15.92 -8.48
C ALA A 147 -0.11 17.06 -7.48
N HIS A 148 -0.15 16.77 -6.17
CA HIS A 148 -0.47 17.78 -5.17
C HIS A 148 0.80 18.51 -4.69
N PRO A 149 0.90 19.85 -4.80
CA PRO A 149 2.15 20.59 -4.52
C PRO A 149 2.76 20.36 -3.14
N HIS A 150 1.92 20.09 -2.13
CA HIS A 150 2.39 19.81 -0.77
C HIS A 150 2.78 18.35 -0.53
N TYR A 151 2.29 17.40 -1.33
CA TYR A 151 2.47 15.96 -1.09
C TYR A 151 3.39 15.28 -2.12
N ALA A 152 3.62 15.93 -3.25
CA ALA A 152 4.43 15.43 -4.36
C ALA A 152 5.83 15.01 -3.93
N ARG A 153 6.34 15.64 -2.87
CA ARG A 153 7.59 15.29 -2.21
C ARG A 153 7.32 14.84 -0.78
N SER A 154 6.91 13.57 -0.63
CA SER A 154 6.57 12.97 0.66
C SER A 154 7.33 11.68 0.93
N VAL A 155 7.38 11.29 2.20
CA VAL A 155 7.80 9.95 2.63
C VAL A 155 6.56 9.05 2.61
N PHE A 156 6.51 8.13 1.65
CA PHE A 156 5.32 7.33 1.36
C PHE A 156 5.42 5.92 1.94
N LEU A 157 4.47 5.55 2.79
CA LEU A 157 4.38 4.21 3.39
C LEU A 157 3.69 3.25 2.42
N LYS A 158 4.42 2.27 1.88
CA LYS A 158 3.87 1.24 0.99
C LYS A 158 3.17 0.12 1.75
N ILE A 159 3.76 -0.27 2.89
CA ILE A 159 3.32 -1.42 3.66
C ILE A 159 3.78 -1.28 5.11
N LEU A 160 2.92 -1.68 6.04
CA LEU A 160 3.23 -1.79 7.46
C LEU A 160 2.50 -3.00 8.02
N LEU A 161 3.27 -3.97 8.50
CA LEU A 161 2.75 -5.23 8.98
C LEU A 161 3.34 -5.58 10.33
N THR A 162 2.53 -6.16 11.20
CA THR A 162 2.94 -6.70 12.50
C THR A 162 2.36 -8.10 12.62
N HIS A 163 3.21 -9.07 12.93
CA HIS A 163 2.81 -10.46 13.14
C HIS A 163 1.71 -10.52 14.20
N PRO A 164 0.62 -11.29 14.01
CA PRO A 164 -0.53 -11.30 14.92
C PRO A 164 -0.16 -11.44 16.41
N SER A 165 0.75 -12.36 16.75
CA SER A 165 1.20 -12.61 18.14
C SER A 165 1.88 -11.41 18.82
N TYR A 166 2.31 -10.40 18.06
CA TYR A 166 3.02 -9.21 18.54
C TYR A 166 2.24 -7.90 18.30
N GLN A 167 0.99 -7.99 17.85
CA GLN A 167 0.14 -6.81 17.68
C GLN A 167 -0.18 -6.15 19.02
N ARG A 168 -0.57 -4.88 18.97
CA ARG A 168 -0.94 -4.06 20.14
C ARG A 168 0.20 -3.84 21.16
N ARG A 169 1.44 -4.21 20.83
CA ARG A 169 2.64 -3.96 21.63
C ARG A 169 3.47 -2.74 21.18
N GLY A 170 2.93 -1.92 20.28
CA GLY A 170 3.53 -0.65 19.84
C GLY A 170 4.41 -0.71 18.57
N ALA A 171 4.64 -1.89 17.97
CA ALA A 171 5.53 -2.05 16.81
C ALA A 171 5.11 -1.17 15.61
N GLY A 172 3.83 -1.20 15.23
CA GLY A 172 3.31 -0.36 14.15
C GLY A 172 3.44 1.16 14.43
N THR A 173 3.30 1.56 15.69
CA THR A 173 3.53 2.95 16.13
C THR A 173 4.99 3.34 15.98
N ALA A 174 5.92 2.49 16.42
CA ALA A 174 7.35 2.74 16.31
C ALA A 174 7.80 2.84 14.84
N LEU A 175 7.36 1.92 13.98
CA LEU A 175 7.67 1.93 12.55
C LEU A 175 7.09 3.17 11.83
N THR A 176 5.85 3.56 12.15
CA THR A 176 5.26 4.77 11.55
C THR A 176 5.97 6.05 12.03
N ARG A 177 6.37 6.10 13.30
CA ARG A 177 7.15 7.23 13.84
C ARG A 177 8.52 7.36 13.18
N TRP A 178 9.14 6.26 12.79
CA TRP A 178 10.38 6.30 12.01
C TRP A 178 10.17 7.11 10.72
N GLY A 179 9.15 6.79 9.92
CA GLY A 179 8.89 7.50 8.65
C GLY A 179 8.48 8.96 8.85
N ILE A 180 7.76 9.27 9.93
CA ILE A 180 7.45 10.66 10.34
C ILE A 180 8.72 11.44 10.65
N GLU A 181 9.62 10.84 11.42
CA GLU A 181 10.88 11.47 11.83
C GLU A 181 11.83 11.62 10.64
N THR A 182 11.89 10.64 9.74
CA THR A 182 12.58 10.75 8.44
C THR A 182 12.04 11.93 7.64
N ALA A 183 10.72 12.09 7.51
CA ALA A 183 10.13 13.22 6.80
C ALA A 183 10.51 14.57 7.44
N ARG A 184 10.57 14.63 8.79
CA ARG A 184 11.02 15.81 9.53
C ARG A 184 12.48 16.16 9.22
N GLN A 185 13.36 15.16 9.21
CA GLN A 185 14.80 15.35 8.95
C GLN A 185 15.10 15.77 7.52
N LEU A 186 14.28 15.35 6.55
CA LEU A 186 14.39 15.71 5.13
C LEU A 186 13.85 17.11 4.80
N GLY A 187 13.90 18.05 5.74
CA GLY A 187 13.44 19.42 5.55
C GLY A 187 11.95 19.65 5.82
N GLY A 188 11.32 18.77 6.61
CA GLY A 188 9.91 18.94 7.01
C GLY A 188 8.92 18.53 5.93
N LEU A 189 9.10 17.35 5.36
CA LEU A 189 8.18 16.78 4.37
C LEU A 189 6.90 16.23 4.99
N TYR A 190 5.93 15.93 4.13
CA TYR A 190 4.75 15.15 4.52
C TYR A 190 5.09 13.66 4.57
N THR A 191 4.35 12.95 5.43
CA THR A 191 4.26 11.48 5.40
C THR A 191 2.92 11.08 4.81
N ALA A 192 2.89 10.15 3.86
CA ALA A 192 1.68 9.75 3.15
C ALA A 192 1.48 8.22 3.17
N VAL A 193 0.23 7.77 3.10
CA VAL A 193 -0.11 6.34 3.09
C VAL A 193 -1.48 6.10 2.44
N PHE A 194 -1.61 4.99 1.73
CA PHE A 194 -2.92 4.36 1.50
C PHE A 194 -3.18 3.36 2.62
N ALA A 195 -4.16 3.65 3.47
CA ALA A 195 -4.42 2.83 4.65
C ALA A 195 -5.39 1.69 4.35
N SER A 196 -5.22 0.57 5.06
CA SER A 196 -6.30 -0.37 5.27
C SER A 196 -7.19 0.06 6.45
N PRO A 197 -8.44 -0.43 6.54
CA PRO A 197 -9.32 -0.12 7.67
C PRO A 197 -8.69 -0.38 9.04
N MET A 198 -7.88 -1.44 9.17
CA MET A 198 -7.18 -1.79 10.41
C MET A 198 -6.18 -0.72 10.85
N GLY A 199 -5.48 -0.08 9.91
CA GLY A 199 -4.47 0.93 10.18
C GLY A 199 -5.05 2.30 10.58
N MET A 200 -6.33 2.56 10.32
CA MET A 200 -6.92 3.89 10.50
C MET A 200 -6.79 4.44 11.92
N ARG A 201 -7.01 3.60 12.94
CA ARG A 201 -6.88 4.02 14.35
C ARG A 201 -5.44 4.42 14.68
N LEU A 202 -4.46 3.67 14.16
CA LEU A 202 -3.04 3.97 14.34
C LEU A 202 -2.68 5.30 13.69
N TYR A 203 -3.01 5.48 12.40
CA TYR A 203 -2.63 6.68 11.66
C TYR A 203 -3.29 7.94 12.22
N ARG A 204 -4.59 7.89 12.55
CA ARG A 204 -5.29 9.02 13.18
C ARG A 204 -4.67 9.40 14.53
N GLY A 205 -4.32 8.40 15.35
CA GLY A 205 -3.64 8.62 16.64
C GLY A 205 -2.25 9.25 16.49
N LEU A 206 -1.61 9.11 15.32
CA LEU A 206 -0.33 9.73 14.99
C LEU A 206 -0.46 11.08 14.25
N GLY A 207 -1.68 11.58 14.10
CA GLY A 207 -1.96 12.89 13.50
C GLY A 207 -2.13 12.88 11.97
N PHE A 208 -2.25 11.70 11.34
CA PHE A 208 -2.65 11.64 9.94
C PHE A 208 -4.11 12.07 9.78
N ARG A 209 -4.41 12.72 8.65
CA ARG A 209 -5.78 12.99 8.22
C ARG A 209 -6.01 12.42 6.82
N GLU A 210 -7.25 12.07 6.57
CA GLU A 210 -7.72 11.61 5.27
C GLU A 210 -7.83 12.80 4.31
N VAL A 211 -7.22 12.68 3.13
CA VAL A 211 -7.23 13.68 2.05
C VAL A 211 -7.91 13.16 0.79
N GLY A 212 -8.29 11.89 0.77
CA GLY A 212 -8.98 11.25 -0.33
C GLY A 212 -9.32 9.81 0.01
N ARG A 213 -10.09 9.17 -0.86
CA ARG A 213 -10.48 7.77 -0.73
C ARG A 213 -10.95 7.26 -2.08
N PHE A 214 -10.57 6.05 -2.44
CA PHE A 214 -11.04 5.44 -3.68
C PHE A 214 -11.48 4.02 -3.44
N ARG A 215 -12.27 3.51 -4.39
CA ARG A 215 -12.76 2.14 -4.38
C ARG A 215 -12.07 1.32 -5.47
N VAL A 216 -11.70 0.09 -5.13
CA VAL A 216 -11.29 -0.94 -6.09
C VAL A 216 -12.38 -2.00 -6.12
N GLN A 217 -13.01 -2.18 -7.27
CA GLN A 217 -14.12 -3.10 -7.48
C GLN A 217 -14.14 -3.53 -8.95
N LEU A 218 -14.31 -4.83 -9.21
CA LEU A 218 -14.52 -5.32 -10.58
C LEU A 218 -15.98 -5.10 -11.00
N GLU A 219 -16.19 -4.86 -12.30
CA GLU A 219 -17.51 -4.62 -12.87
C GLU A 219 -18.44 -5.84 -12.66
N GLY A 220 -19.59 -5.61 -12.04
CA GLY A 220 -20.60 -6.65 -11.77
C GLY A 220 -20.38 -7.44 -10.47
N GLU A 221 -19.30 -7.20 -9.72
CA GLU A 221 -19.08 -7.84 -8.43
C GLU A 221 -19.62 -6.99 -7.27
N GLY A 222 -20.12 -7.64 -6.22
CA GLY A 222 -20.51 -6.96 -4.96
C GLY A 222 -19.34 -6.70 -4.02
N GLU A 223 -18.21 -7.40 -4.20
CA GLU A 223 -17.03 -7.29 -3.35
C GLU A 223 -16.14 -6.11 -3.78
N PHE A 224 -15.66 -5.33 -2.82
CA PHE A 224 -14.81 -4.17 -3.10
C PHE A 224 -13.83 -3.88 -1.97
N LEU A 225 -12.78 -3.12 -2.28
CA LEU A 225 -11.90 -2.49 -1.29
C LEU A 225 -12.12 -0.99 -1.30
N GLU A 226 -12.25 -0.41 -0.10
CA GLU A 226 -12.27 1.03 0.09
C GLU A 226 -10.94 1.45 0.72
N ILE A 227 -10.21 2.32 0.02
CA ILE A 227 -8.81 2.65 0.34
C ILE A 227 -8.71 4.15 0.66
N PRO A 228 -8.66 4.52 1.95
CA PRO A 228 -8.36 5.88 2.38
C PRO A 228 -6.94 6.30 2.01
N ALA A 229 -6.80 7.53 1.53
CA ALA A 229 -5.54 8.22 1.33
C ALA A 229 -5.32 9.19 2.50
N LEU A 230 -4.22 9.02 3.23
CA LEU A 230 -3.92 9.86 4.40
C LEU A 230 -2.56 10.52 4.27
N VAL A 231 -2.46 11.70 4.87
CA VAL A 231 -1.20 12.42 5.02
C VAL A 231 -1.03 12.97 6.44
N ARG A 232 0.21 13.22 6.81
CA ARG A 232 0.60 13.95 8.02
C ARG A 232 1.66 14.99 7.66
N GLY A 233 1.38 16.26 7.96
CA GLY A 233 2.36 17.34 7.79
C GLY A 233 3.45 17.35 8.87
N PRO A 234 4.56 18.07 8.65
CA PRO A 234 5.72 18.12 9.54
C PRO A 234 5.39 18.57 10.98
N GLY A 235 4.42 19.48 11.15
CA GLY A 235 3.96 19.96 12.46
C GLY A 235 2.76 19.22 13.05
N GLY A 236 2.32 18.10 12.45
CA GLY A 236 1.11 17.38 12.87
C GLY A 236 -0.21 18.10 12.58
N LYS A 237 -0.17 19.27 11.96
CA LYS A 237 -1.33 20.03 11.47
C LYS A 237 -1.31 20.03 9.95
N LEU A 238 -2.45 19.74 9.33
CA LEU A 238 -2.68 20.07 7.93
C LEU A 238 -3.07 21.54 7.84
N SER A 239 -2.53 22.26 6.85
CA SER A 239 -3.11 23.56 6.52
C SER A 239 -4.53 23.32 5.99
N GLU A 240 -5.49 24.15 6.39
CA GLU A 240 -6.89 24.03 5.93
C GLU A 240 -7.02 24.07 4.40
N ARG A 241 -6.04 24.68 3.72
CA ARG A 241 -5.95 24.73 2.25
C ARG A 241 -5.61 23.38 1.59
N ALA A 242 -5.10 22.41 2.34
CA ALA A 242 -4.64 21.12 1.82
C ALA A 242 -5.71 20.01 1.89
N VAL A 243 -6.90 20.34 2.41
CA VAL A 243 -8.04 19.41 2.45
C VAL A 243 -8.72 19.37 1.08
N VAL A 244 -8.39 18.36 0.28
CA VAL A 244 -9.08 18.10 -0.99
C VAL A 244 -10.50 17.64 -0.66
N LYS A 245 -11.50 18.25 -1.31
CA LYS A 245 -12.91 17.79 -1.26
C LYS A 245 -12.96 16.32 -1.63
N ARG A 246 -13.75 15.51 -0.91
CA ARG A 246 -13.93 14.05 -1.13
C ARG A 246 -14.02 13.73 -2.62
N VAL A 247 -12.93 13.27 -3.21
CA VAL A 247 -12.94 12.60 -4.50
C VAL A 247 -13.21 11.15 -4.17
N VAL A 248 -14.47 10.73 -4.29
CA VAL A 248 -14.80 9.30 -4.40
C VAL A 248 -14.71 9.00 -5.89
N GLU A 249 -13.52 8.63 -6.34
CA GLU A 249 -13.36 8.03 -7.66
C GLU A 249 -13.45 6.51 -7.49
N VAL A 250 -14.43 5.92 -8.16
CA VAL A 250 -14.53 4.47 -8.29
C VAL A 250 -13.56 4.11 -9.39
N GLY A 251 -12.46 3.46 -9.03
CA GLY A 251 -11.58 2.85 -10.01
C GLY A 251 -12.25 1.61 -10.58
N GLN A 252 -13.16 1.78 -11.54
CA GLN A 252 -13.68 0.68 -12.34
C GLN A 252 -12.65 0.35 -13.41
N VAL A 253 -12.02 -0.80 -13.25
CA VAL A 253 -11.22 -1.42 -14.31
C VAL A 253 -12.15 -2.39 -15.04
N ASP A 254 -12.14 -2.37 -16.37
CA ASP A 254 -13.02 -3.24 -17.15
C ASP A 254 -12.68 -4.73 -16.95
N LYS A 255 -13.51 -5.64 -17.49
CA LYS A 255 -13.37 -7.09 -17.36
C LYS A 255 -12.04 -7.67 -17.86
N THR A 256 -11.28 -6.93 -18.67
CA THR A 256 -9.98 -7.31 -19.24
C THR A 256 -8.79 -6.82 -18.40
N GLY A 257 -9.02 -5.95 -17.40
CA GLY A 257 -7.94 -5.35 -16.61
C GLY A 257 -7.30 -4.12 -17.27
N GLU A 258 -7.80 -3.69 -18.43
CA GLU A 258 -7.30 -2.54 -19.17
C GLU A 258 -8.28 -1.36 -19.11
N GLY A 259 -7.78 -0.19 -18.72
CA GLY A 259 -8.53 1.07 -18.72
C GLY A 259 -9.34 1.36 -17.45
N LEU A 260 -9.02 2.48 -16.79
CA LEU A 260 -9.83 3.04 -15.71
C LEU A 260 -10.99 3.83 -16.34
N LYS A 261 -12.23 3.34 -16.21
CA LYS A 261 -13.40 4.11 -16.65
C LYS A 261 -13.67 5.22 -15.62
N ARG A 262 -13.72 6.47 -16.09
CA ARG A 262 -14.13 7.62 -15.26
C ARG A 262 -15.65 7.59 -15.07
N GLU A 263 -16.11 7.37 -13.85
CA GLU A 263 -17.47 7.79 -13.46
C GLU A 263 -17.43 9.18 -12.83
N VAL A 264 -18.10 10.13 -13.46
CA VAL A 264 -18.28 11.49 -12.92
C VAL A 264 -19.31 11.41 -11.78
N PRO A 265 -19.00 11.87 -10.55
CA PRO A 265 -19.97 11.83 -9.46
C PRO A 265 -21.20 12.70 -9.80
N LYS A 266 -22.40 12.13 -9.62
CA LYS A 266 -23.64 12.94 -9.59
C LYS A 266 -23.51 13.95 -8.44
N ARG A 267 -23.53 15.24 -8.77
CA ARG A 267 -23.62 16.31 -7.78
C ARG A 267 -24.93 16.11 -7.00
N GLU A 268 -24.85 15.78 -5.71
CA GLU A 268 -25.97 15.96 -4.81
C GLU A 268 -26.36 17.45 -4.82
N GLY A 269 -27.60 17.71 -5.20
CA GLY A 269 -28.11 19.03 -5.52
C GLY A 269 -28.02 19.97 -4.32
N SER A 270 -27.16 20.98 -4.43
CA SER A 270 -27.37 22.24 -3.72
C SER A 270 -28.66 22.84 -4.26
N LYS A 271 -29.71 22.86 -3.43
CA LYS A 271 -30.96 23.59 -3.71
C LYS A 271 -30.58 25.04 -4.02
N ARG A 272 -30.60 25.43 -5.30
CA ARG A 272 -30.61 26.83 -5.69
C ARG A 272 -32.02 27.35 -5.51
N VAL A 273 -32.13 28.35 -4.64
CA VAL A 273 -33.23 29.31 -4.58
C VAL A 273 -33.39 29.92 -5.98
N VAL A 274 -34.62 29.90 -6.47
CA VAL A 274 -35.02 30.45 -7.77
C VAL A 274 -34.89 31.97 -7.69
N GLY A 275 -34.11 32.54 -8.60
CA GLY A 275 -34.10 33.96 -8.92
C GLY A 275 -34.09 34.07 -10.43
N GLU A 276 -35.20 34.56 -10.98
CA GLU A 276 -35.40 34.84 -12.40
C GLU A 276 -34.29 35.77 -12.93
N TYR A 277 -33.78 35.48 -14.13
CA TYR A 277 -33.67 36.41 -15.26
C TYR A 277 -32.97 35.69 -16.42
N GLY A 278 -33.62 35.69 -17.59
CA GLY A 278 -33.26 34.82 -18.71
C GLY A 278 -32.11 35.30 -19.59
N ARG A 279 -31.55 34.36 -20.37
CA ARG A 279 -31.40 34.41 -21.83
C ARG A 279 -30.73 33.13 -22.34
N ARG A 280 -31.29 32.59 -23.44
CA ARG A 280 -30.69 31.58 -24.32
C ARG A 280 -29.47 32.18 -25.04
N VAL A 281 -28.48 31.34 -25.36
CA VAL A 281 -27.77 31.10 -26.65
C VAL A 281 -26.66 30.09 -26.27
N GLY A 282 -26.30 29.00 -26.94
CA GLY A 282 -26.64 28.38 -28.21
C GLY A 282 -25.67 27.19 -28.35
N GLU A 283 -26.12 26.14 -29.05
CA GLU A 283 -25.30 24.98 -29.39
C GLU A 283 -24.15 25.35 -30.33
N CYS A 284 -23.00 24.72 -30.17
CA CYS A 284 -22.12 24.39 -31.29
C CYS A 284 -21.29 23.18 -30.89
N GLY A 285 -21.50 22.06 -31.59
CA GLY A 285 -20.68 20.87 -31.46
C GLY A 285 -19.39 21.02 -32.25
N GLU A 286 -18.39 20.23 -31.90
CA GLU A 286 -17.48 19.72 -32.90
C GLU A 286 -16.77 18.45 -32.44
N SER A 287 -16.71 17.55 -33.41
CA SER A 287 -16.22 16.18 -33.36
C SER A 287 -14.70 16.09 -33.51
N ARG A 288 -14.18 14.89 -33.18
CA ARG A 288 -12.86 14.30 -33.50
C ARG A 288 -11.78 14.72 -32.50
N ARG A 289 -10.91 13.81 -32.03
CA ARG A 289 -10.15 12.83 -32.81
C ARG A 289 -9.58 11.78 -31.86
N TRP A 290 -9.70 10.51 -32.23
CA TRP A 290 -8.97 9.42 -31.63
C TRP A 290 -7.47 9.58 -31.92
N VAL A 291 -6.65 9.46 -30.89
CA VAL A 291 -5.21 9.21 -31.02
C VAL A 291 -4.88 8.10 -30.03
N GLU A 292 -4.62 6.92 -30.59
CA GLU A 292 -3.95 5.81 -29.92
C GLU A 292 -2.56 6.25 -29.47
N GLY A 293 -2.12 5.78 -28.31
CA GLY A 293 -0.76 6.04 -27.86
C GLY A 293 -0.42 5.46 -26.49
N ALA A 294 0.39 4.40 -26.54
CA ALA A 294 1.40 4.01 -25.56
C ALA A 294 0.95 3.33 -24.24
N VAL A 295 0.98 2.01 -24.31
CA VAL A 295 1.62 1.06 -23.37
C VAL A 295 2.79 1.70 -22.60
N TYR A 296 2.91 1.49 -21.28
CA TYR A 296 4.20 1.23 -20.59
C TYR A 296 4.03 0.86 -19.10
N ALA A 297 4.73 -0.23 -18.73
CA ALA A 297 5.39 -0.59 -17.46
C ALA A 297 4.58 -0.80 -16.16
#